data_AF-A0A9W8YC10-F1
#
_entry.id   AF-A0A9W8YC10-F1
#
_cell.length_a   1.000
_cell.length_b   1.000
_cell.length_c   1.000
_cell.angle_alpha   90.00
_cell.angle_beta   90.00
_cell.angle_gamma   90.00
#
_symmetry.space_group_name_H-M   'P 1'
#
loop_
_entity.id
_entity.type
_entity.pdbx_description
1 polymer ?
#
loop_
_entity_poly.entity_id
_entity_poly.type
_entity_poly.pdbx_seq_one_letter_code
_entity_poly.pdbx_strand_id
1 'polypeptide(L)'
;MPNNLRPVDPSDYIRSVFYFFNIGKGKKEIDQKVLAVIQKSNTNIALSTMAPGEHLPDFLTNTPLHPSFDKDILDTHLIYDYDAQDDNGNPEKWRYELWCFSNDRVVYAIHGGPMAGRINYQRATYQCIRPGELWQINWLEETGTIVSAVYDIPNKKMSTMIAFSEGHWKRAKEALGDKRKREDLERWRKLAEVGTQTSRFMLSEQGDVVEVFKGKGDLVPIKESDPLF
;
A
#
# COMPACT_ATOMS: atom_id res chain seq x y z
N MET A 1 14.52 47.49 9.83
CA MET A 1 13.25 47.03 10.42
C MET A 1 13.44 45.60 10.90
N PRO A 2 13.14 45.26 12.17
CA PRO A 2 13.36 43.90 12.67
C PRO A 2 12.18 42.99 12.34
N ASN A 3 12.49 41.82 11.75
CA ASN A 3 11.58 40.71 11.52
C ASN A 3 11.18 40.07 12.85
N ASN A 4 9.92 40.26 13.26
CA ASN A 4 9.30 39.52 14.35
C ASN A 4 8.43 38.40 13.77
N LEU A 5 9.04 37.25 13.44
CA LEU A 5 8.31 36.00 13.29
C LEU A 5 8.28 35.33 14.65
N ARG A 6 7.10 35.24 15.26
CA ARG A 6 6.90 34.43 16.48
C ARG A 6 7.02 32.95 16.11
N PRO A 7 7.61 32.11 16.99
CA PRO A 7 7.55 30.65 16.84
C PRO A 7 6.09 30.19 16.91
N VAL A 8 5.70 29.27 16.03
CA VAL A 8 4.38 28.63 16.04
C VAL A 8 4.33 27.65 17.22
N ASP A 9 3.35 27.82 18.10
CA ASP A 9 3.12 26.95 19.25
C ASP A 9 2.47 25.63 18.78
N PRO A 10 3.03 24.45 19.09
CA PRO A 10 2.44 23.15 18.73
C PRO A 10 1.00 22.93 19.23
N SER A 11 0.53 23.71 20.21
CA SER A 11 -0.84 23.65 20.73
C SER A 11 -1.89 24.31 19.80
N ASP A 12 -1.46 25.14 18.84
CA ASP A 12 -2.36 25.76 17.86
C ASP A 12 -2.86 24.74 16.81
N TYR A 13 -2.10 23.67 16.54
CA TYR A 13 -2.54 22.58 15.66
C TYR A 13 -3.63 21.70 16.31
N ILE A 14 -3.59 21.54 17.64
CA ILE A 14 -4.51 20.66 18.39
C ILE A 14 -5.91 21.27 18.52
N ARG A 15 -6.07 22.59 18.33
CA ARG A 15 -7.39 23.24 18.35
C ARG A 15 -8.21 23.09 17.08
N SER A 16 -7.60 22.73 15.94
CA SER A 16 -8.32 22.55 14.67
C SER A 16 -9.02 21.18 14.55
N VAL A 17 -8.54 20.17 15.28
CA VAL A 17 -9.08 18.80 15.21
C VAL A 17 -10.25 18.57 16.18
N PHE A 18 -10.41 19.42 17.21
CA PHE A 18 -11.48 19.27 18.21
C PHE A 18 -12.79 19.99 17.89
N TYR A 19 -12.88 20.76 16.80
CA TYR A 19 -14.11 21.47 16.45
C TYR A 19 -15.21 20.58 15.82
N PHE A 20 -14.91 19.33 15.49
CA PHE A 20 -15.89 18.39 14.93
C PHE A 20 -16.63 17.52 15.96
N PHE A 21 -16.28 17.60 17.25
CA PHE A 21 -16.86 16.71 18.28
C PHE A 21 -17.81 17.37 19.29
N ASN A 22 -18.24 18.63 19.09
CA ASN A 22 -19.15 19.31 20.02
C ASN A 22 -20.27 20.11 19.35
N ILE A 23 -21.10 19.44 18.54
CA ILE A 23 -22.49 19.91 18.28
C ILE A 23 -23.45 18.89 18.89
N GLY A 24 -23.43 18.84 20.22
CA GLY A 24 -24.33 18.02 21.02
C GLY A 24 -24.73 18.79 22.27
N LYS A 25 -25.52 19.86 22.10
CA LYS A 25 -26.50 20.43 23.06
C LYS A 25 -26.79 21.91 22.71
N GLY A 26 -27.94 22.13 22.08
CA GLY A 26 -28.49 23.48 21.87
C GLY A 26 -29.62 23.48 20.86
N LYS A 27 -30.86 23.27 21.31
CA LYS A 27 -32.06 23.50 20.49
C LYS A 27 -32.12 24.97 20.08
N LYS A 28 -32.08 25.26 18.78
CA LYS A 28 -32.67 26.47 18.19
C LYS A 28 -33.53 26.02 17.02
N GLU A 29 -34.78 26.46 17.00
CA GLU A 29 -35.73 26.24 15.91
C GLU A 29 -35.11 26.69 14.59
N ILE A 30 -34.97 25.74 13.66
CA ILE A 30 -34.62 26.03 12.28
C ILE A 30 -35.94 26.18 11.53
N ASP A 31 -36.14 27.35 10.94
CA ASP A 31 -37.31 27.73 10.17
C ASP A 31 -37.60 26.70 9.07
N GLN A 32 -38.80 26.09 9.10
CA GLN A 32 -39.21 25.05 8.16
C GLN A 32 -39.18 25.50 6.69
N LYS A 33 -39.15 26.81 6.43
CA LYS A 33 -38.98 27.35 5.07
C LYS A 33 -37.56 27.20 4.51
N VAL A 34 -36.52 27.15 5.35
CA VAL A 34 -35.13 26.93 4.92
C VAL A 34 -34.90 25.45 4.55
N LEU A 35 -35.50 24.52 5.30
CA LEU A 35 -35.45 23.08 5.00
C LEU A 35 -36.08 22.74 3.64
N ALA A 36 -37.17 23.42 3.27
CA ALA A 36 -37.85 23.18 2.00
C ALA A 36 -37.08 23.70 0.76
N VAL A 37 -36.21 24.70 0.93
CA VAL A 37 -35.34 25.21 -0.16
C VAL A 37 -34.15 24.26 -0.36
N ILE A 38 -33.59 23.71 0.72
CA ILE A 38 -32.48 22.75 0.65
C ILE A 38 -32.93 21.38 0.11
N GLN A 39 -34.17 20.95 0.41
CA GLN A 39 -34.70 19.67 -0.08
C GLN A 39 -35.05 19.68 -1.58
N LYS A 40 -35.31 20.85 -2.19
CA LYS A 40 -35.68 20.93 -3.61
C LYS A 40 -34.49 20.99 -4.59
N SER A 41 -33.26 21.14 -4.10
CA SER A 41 -32.05 21.14 -4.96
C SER A 41 -31.25 19.83 -4.92
N ASN A 42 -31.63 18.86 -4.08
CA ASN A 42 -30.87 17.61 -3.88
C ASN A 42 -31.60 16.36 -4.40
N THR A 43 -32.41 16.47 -5.45
CA THR A 43 -32.80 15.30 -6.26
C THR A 43 -31.78 15.08 -7.36
N ASN A 44 -30.58 14.69 -6.98
CA ASN A 44 -29.63 13.98 -7.83
C ASN A 44 -28.74 13.13 -6.91
N ILE A 45 -29.10 11.85 -6.81
CA ILE A 45 -28.27 10.70 -6.48
C ILE A 45 -27.22 10.99 -5.38
N ALA A 46 -27.59 10.78 -4.12
CA ALA A 46 -26.60 10.47 -3.10
C ALA A 46 -25.95 9.14 -3.46
N LEU A 47 -24.89 9.17 -4.27
CA LEU A 47 -23.83 8.18 -4.17
C LEU A 47 -23.36 8.27 -2.73
N SER A 48 -23.70 7.26 -1.93
CA SER A 48 -23.15 7.08 -0.59
C SER A 48 -21.63 7.09 -0.75
N THR A 49 -21.01 8.23 -0.45
CA THR A 49 -19.56 8.32 -0.30
C THR A 49 -19.25 7.63 1.01
N MET A 50 -18.97 6.33 0.95
CA MET A 50 -18.57 5.55 2.13
C MET A 50 -17.35 6.18 2.78
N ALA A 51 -17.32 6.20 4.11
CA ALA A 51 -16.22 6.80 4.85
C ALA A 51 -14.98 5.89 4.80
N PRO A 52 -13.75 6.45 4.81
CA PRO A 52 -12.54 5.66 4.86
C PRO A 52 -12.56 4.65 6.02
N GLY A 53 -12.23 3.39 5.73
CA GLY A 53 -12.21 2.32 6.74
C GLY A 53 -13.54 1.64 7.03
N GLU A 54 -14.66 1.99 6.37
CA GLU A 54 -15.91 1.22 6.49
C GLU A 54 -15.79 -0.20 5.91
N HIS A 55 -14.91 -0.39 4.93
CA HIS A 55 -14.59 -1.69 4.35
C HIS A 55 -13.10 -1.97 4.45
N LEU A 56 -12.73 -2.86 5.37
CA LEU A 56 -11.35 -3.28 5.53
C LEU A 56 -11.00 -4.48 4.63
N PRO A 57 -9.76 -4.56 4.13
CA PRO A 57 -8.70 -3.56 4.32
C PRO A 57 -8.90 -2.32 3.45
N ASP A 58 -8.50 -1.18 4.00
CA ASP A 58 -8.55 0.10 3.29
C ASP A 58 -7.26 0.90 3.51
N PHE A 59 -7.00 1.83 2.59
CA PHE A 59 -5.89 2.75 2.65
C PHE A 59 -6.40 4.18 2.64
N LEU A 60 -6.18 4.89 3.73
CA LEU A 60 -6.40 6.34 3.76
C LEU A 60 -5.15 7.04 3.25
N THR A 61 -5.25 7.67 2.08
CA THR A 61 -4.19 8.52 1.53
C THR A 61 -4.74 9.91 1.28
N ASN A 62 -4.45 10.84 2.19
CA ASN A 62 -4.83 12.25 2.04
C ASN A 62 -3.80 13.04 1.20
N THR A 63 -2.63 12.45 0.98
CA THR A 63 -1.56 13.05 0.17
C THR A 63 -1.89 12.88 -1.32
N PRO A 64 -2.00 13.97 -2.10
CA PRO A 64 -2.19 13.86 -3.55
C PRO A 64 -1.05 13.09 -4.20
N LEU A 65 -1.36 12.29 -5.22
CA LEU A 65 -0.34 11.62 -6.01
C LEU A 65 0.54 12.67 -6.71
N HIS A 66 1.86 12.56 -6.52
CA HIS A 66 2.79 13.53 -7.07
C HIS A 66 2.85 13.45 -8.60
N PRO A 67 2.89 14.57 -9.35
CA PRO A 67 2.88 14.57 -10.82
C PRO A 67 4.05 13.82 -11.48
N SER A 68 5.16 13.59 -10.77
CA SER A 68 6.26 12.78 -11.32
C SER A 68 5.99 11.28 -11.30
N PHE A 69 4.86 10.81 -10.75
CA PHE A 69 4.47 9.40 -10.73
C PHE A 69 4.50 8.78 -12.13
N ASP A 70 3.92 9.45 -13.13
CA ASP A 70 3.83 8.93 -14.49
C ASP A 70 5.21 8.65 -15.10
N LYS A 71 6.18 9.51 -14.79
CA LYS A 71 7.55 9.35 -15.24
C LYS A 71 8.29 8.29 -14.44
N ASP A 72 8.26 8.43 -13.11
CA ASP A 72 9.14 7.71 -12.20
C ASP A 72 8.65 6.27 -11.96
N ILE A 73 7.33 6.06 -11.85
CA ILE A 73 6.74 4.84 -11.30
C ILE A 73 5.75 4.16 -12.23
N LEU A 74 4.85 4.90 -12.90
CA LEU A 74 3.82 4.28 -13.73
C LEU A 74 4.45 3.35 -14.77
N ASP A 75 3.96 2.12 -14.85
CA ASP A 75 4.42 1.08 -15.75
C ASP A 75 5.89 0.68 -15.56
N THR A 76 6.55 1.11 -14.48
CA THR A 76 7.93 0.71 -14.15
C THR A 76 7.96 -0.73 -13.67
N HIS A 77 8.84 -1.52 -14.30
CA HIS A 77 9.16 -2.88 -13.97
C HIS A 77 10.55 -2.94 -13.33
N LEU A 78 10.67 -3.63 -12.21
CA LEU A 78 11.86 -3.72 -11.39
C LEU A 78 12.18 -5.20 -11.13
N ILE A 79 13.40 -5.61 -11.45
CA ILE A 79 13.96 -6.89 -11.01
C ILE A 79 15.08 -6.57 -10.04
N TYR A 80 15.03 -7.17 -8.85
CA TYR A 80 15.98 -6.88 -7.79
C TYR A 80 16.33 -8.12 -6.97
N ASP A 81 17.57 -8.14 -6.48
CA ASP A 81 18.14 -9.26 -5.73
C ASP A 81 18.46 -8.82 -4.29
N TYR A 82 17.90 -9.52 -3.31
CA TYR A 82 18.38 -9.42 -1.93
C TYR A 82 19.61 -10.30 -1.72
N ASP A 83 20.52 -9.83 -0.87
CA ASP A 83 21.49 -10.71 -0.22
C ASP A 83 20.77 -11.61 0.79
N ALA A 84 21.04 -12.91 0.73
CA ALA A 84 20.49 -13.90 1.63
C ALA A 84 21.51 -15.00 1.92
N GLN A 85 21.13 -15.96 2.76
CA GLN A 85 21.94 -17.12 3.09
C GLN A 85 21.11 -18.40 3.02
N ASP A 86 21.72 -19.46 2.48
CA ASP A 86 21.12 -20.79 2.50
C ASP A 86 21.09 -21.39 3.92
N ASP A 87 20.50 -22.58 4.08
CA ASP A 87 20.43 -23.28 5.37
C ASP A 87 21.80 -23.60 6.00
N ASN A 88 22.89 -23.54 5.21
CA ASN A 88 24.26 -23.76 5.67
C ASN A 88 25.02 -22.44 5.92
N GLY A 89 24.39 -21.29 5.71
CA GLY A 89 25.00 -19.96 5.85
C GLY A 89 25.80 -19.51 4.62
N ASN A 90 25.74 -20.22 3.49
CA ASN A 90 26.40 -19.78 2.26
C ASN A 90 25.63 -18.63 1.64
N PRO A 91 26.31 -17.60 1.08
CA PRO A 91 25.64 -16.51 0.40
C PRO A 91 24.78 -17.00 -0.78
N GLU A 92 23.56 -16.50 -0.85
CA GLU A 92 22.66 -16.68 -1.97
C GLU A 92 21.96 -15.36 -2.33
N LYS A 93 21.29 -15.34 -3.47
CA LYS A 93 20.50 -14.20 -3.93
C LYS A 93 19.04 -14.58 -4.04
N TRP A 94 18.16 -13.78 -3.43
CA TRP A 94 16.72 -13.93 -3.61
C TRP A 94 16.22 -12.89 -4.61
N ARG A 95 15.88 -13.37 -5.80
CA ARG A 95 15.37 -12.52 -6.89
C ARG A 95 13.88 -12.29 -6.77
N TYR A 96 13.49 -11.02 -6.86
CA TYR A 96 12.11 -10.55 -6.84
C TYR A 96 11.86 -9.69 -8.09
N GLU A 97 10.61 -9.69 -8.55
CA GLU A 97 10.15 -8.96 -9.73
C GLU A 97 8.87 -8.19 -9.37
N LEU A 98 8.84 -6.88 -9.64
CA LEU A 98 7.72 -5.99 -9.32
C LEU A 98 7.41 -5.09 -10.51
N TRP A 99 6.14 -5.01 -10.89
CA TRP A 99 5.63 -4.09 -11.90
C TRP A 99 4.57 -3.18 -11.31
N CYS A 100 4.83 -1.87 -11.37
CA CYS A 100 3.92 -0.81 -10.96
C CYS A 100 2.88 -0.57 -12.05
N PHE A 101 1.89 -1.46 -12.13
CA PHE A 101 0.87 -1.51 -13.19
C PHE A 101 0.08 -0.19 -13.33
N SER A 102 -0.45 0.33 -12.23
CA SER A 102 -1.29 1.52 -12.20
C SER A 102 -1.02 2.36 -10.96
N ASN A 103 -1.74 3.48 -10.83
CA ASN A 103 -1.65 4.38 -9.67
C ASN A 103 -2.17 3.78 -8.35
N ASP A 104 -2.77 2.59 -8.39
CA ASP A 104 -3.31 1.90 -7.23
C ASP A 104 -2.98 0.40 -7.20
N ARG A 105 -2.17 -0.11 -8.13
CA ARG A 105 -1.87 -1.55 -8.23
C ARG A 105 -0.43 -1.85 -8.58
N VAL A 106 0.02 -2.98 -8.04
CA VAL A 106 1.26 -3.65 -8.44
C VAL A 106 0.98 -5.10 -8.84
N VAL A 107 1.84 -5.66 -9.69
CA VAL A 107 1.94 -7.09 -9.99
C VAL A 107 3.35 -7.53 -9.63
N TYR A 108 3.52 -8.69 -9.01
CA TYR A 108 4.85 -9.16 -8.63
C TYR A 108 4.99 -10.68 -8.73
N ALA A 109 6.23 -11.13 -8.85
CA ALA A 109 6.62 -12.53 -8.74
C ALA A 109 7.89 -12.67 -7.87
N ILE A 110 7.99 -13.81 -7.19
CA ILE A 110 9.14 -14.15 -6.36
C ILE A 110 9.85 -15.35 -6.99
N HIS A 111 11.13 -15.18 -7.31
CA HIS A 111 11.94 -16.16 -8.04
C HIS A 111 12.95 -16.90 -7.15
N GLY A 112 13.28 -16.35 -5.98
CA GLY A 112 14.23 -16.94 -5.04
C GLY A 112 13.73 -16.97 -3.59
N GLY A 113 14.44 -17.74 -2.77
CA GLY A 113 14.17 -17.87 -1.33
C GLY A 113 12.92 -18.68 -0.99
N PRO A 114 12.49 -18.64 0.28
CA PRO A 114 11.39 -19.46 0.80
C PRO A 114 10.04 -19.28 0.09
N MET A 115 9.87 -18.14 -0.62
CA MET A 115 8.65 -17.76 -1.30
C MET A 115 8.73 -17.89 -2.83
N ALA A 116 9.78 -18.53 -3.36
CA ALA A 116 9.96 -18.75 -4.80
C ALA A 116 8.76 -19.51 -5.42
N GLY A 117 8.18 -18.95 -6.49
CA GLY A 117 6.99 -19.48 -7.15
C GLY A 117 5.67 -18.83 -6.70
N ARG A 118 5.72 -17.78 -5.87
CA ARG A 118 4.55 -16.93 -5.56
C ARG A 118 4.42 -15.83 -6.62
N ILE A 119 3.22 -15.71 -7.21
CA ILE A 119 2.85 -14.69 -8.20
C ILE A 119 1.57 -14.01 -7.72
N ASN A 120 1.57 -12.68 -7.65
CA ASN A 120 0.47 -11.95 -7.06
C ASN A 120 0.27 -10.57 -7.71
N TYR A 121 -0.81 -9.91 -7.34
CA TYR A 121 -1.07 -8.51 -7.63
C TYR A 121 -1.86 -7.90 -6.47
N GLN A 122 -1.62 -6.64 -6.13
CA GLN A 122 -2.20 -6.02 -4.94
C GLN A 122 -2.62 -4.58 -5.15
N ARG A 123 -3.61 -4.15 -4.35
CA ARG A 123 -3.84 -2.72 -4.13
C ARG A 123 -2.58 -2.15 -3.50
N ALA A 124 -2.00 -1.14 -4.12
CA ALA A 124 -0.82 -0.44 -3.64
C ALA A 124 -1.10 1.04 -3.44
N THR A 125 -0.38 1.62 -2.50
CA THR A 125 -0.30 3.08 -2.33
C THR A 125 1.10 3.55 -2.65
N TYR A 126 1.18 4.72 -3.26
CA TYR A 126 2.43 5.34 -3.66
C TYR A 126 2.61 6.68 -2.97
N GLN A 127 3.80 6.91 -2.43
CA GLN A 127 4.18 8.20 -1.86
C GLN A 127 5.50 8.66 -2.46
N CYS A 128 5.50 9.85 -3.04
CA CYS A 128 6.73 10.49 -3.48
C CYS A 128 7.46 11.04 -2.25
N ILE A 129 8.65 10.52 -1.97
CA ILE A 129 9.54 11.06 -0.93
C ILE A 129 10.39 12.19 -1.52
N ARG A 130 10.97 11.95 -2.71
CA ARG A 130 11.74 12.94 -3.45
C ARG A 130 11.58 12.68 -4.96
N PRO A 131 11.03 13.61 -5.74
CA PRO A 131 10.69 13.36 -7.14
C PRO A 131 11.94 13.05 -7.96
N GLY A 132 11.85 12.07 -8.87
CA GLY A 132 12.98 11.57 -9.65
C GLY A 132 14.00 10.75 -8.85
N GLU A 133 13.82 10.57 -7.54
CA GLU A 133 14.83 9.95 -6.68
C GLU A 133 14.31 8.85 -5.76
N LEU A 134 13.27 9.12 -4.97
CA LEU A 134 12.79 8.23 -3.90
C LEU A 134 11.27 8.13 -3.91
N TRP A 135 10.78 6.89 -3.97
CA TRP A 135 9.37 6.56 -3.93
C TRP A 135 9.10 5.42 -2.96
N GLN A 136 8.05 5.56 -2.17
CA GLN A 136 7.55 4.49 -1.30
C GLN A 136 6.32 3.83 -1.92
N ILE A 137 6.27 2.50 -1.84
CA ILE A 137 5.22 1.63 -2.36
C ILE A 137 4.78 0.74 -1.20
N ASN A 138 3.50 0.80 -0.82
CA ASN A 138 2.99 0.02 0.31
C ASN A 138 1.75 -0.78 -0.07
N TRP A 139 1.66 -2.02 0.43
CA TRP A 139 0.47 -2.85 0.27
C TRP A 139 0.26 -3.82 1.44
N LEU A 140 -0.93 -4.39 1.50
CA LEU A 140 -1.33 -5.48 2.38
C LEU A 140 -1.68 -6.69 1.51
N GLU A 141 -1.31 -7.88 1.97
CA GLU A 141 -1.65 -9.14 1.33
C GLU A 141 -2.72 -9.92 2.07
N GLU A 142 -3.37 -10.84 1.36
CA GLU A 142 -4.42 -11.73 1.87
C GLU A 142 -3.90 -12.74 2.87
N THR A 143 -2.58 -12.98 2.87
CA THR A 143 -1.89 -13.74 3.92
C THR A 143 -1.79 -12.95 5.24
N GLY A 144 -2.19 -11.67 5.26
CA GLY A 144 -2.01 -10.75 6.37
C GLY A 144 -0.63 -10.09 6.40
N THR A 145 0.20 -10.30 5.37
CA THR A 145 1.53 -9.71 5.25
C THR A 145 1.45 -8.25 4.86
N ILE A 146 2.26 -7.41 5.51
CA ILE A 146 2.33 -5.98 5.23
C ILE A 146 3.68 -5.70 4.58
N VAL A 147 3.69 -4.95 3.48
CA VAL A 147 4.90 -4.58 2.77
C VAL A 147 5.00 -3.06 2.64
N SER A 148 6.18 -2.54 2.94
CA SER A 148 6.60 -1.19 2.62
C SER A 148 7.95 -1.26 1.89
N ALA A 149 7.98 -0.79 0.66
CA ALA A 149 9.17 -0.78 -0.18
C ALA A 149 9.52 0.65 -0.58
N VAL A 150 10.80 1.01 -0.54
CA VAL A 150 11.33 2.28 -1.05
C VAL A 150 12.21 1.97 -2.26
N TYR A 151 11.84 2.53 -3.41
CA TYR A 151 12.65 2.49 -4.61
C TYR A 151 13.56 3.73 -4.63
N ASP A 152 14.87 3.48 -4.51
CA ASP A 152 15.93 4.46 -4.68
C ASP A 152 16.44 4.39 -6.13
N ILE A 153 15.94 5.31 -6.95
CA ILE A 153 16.20 5.37 -8.39
C ILE A 153 17.69 5.63 -8.66
N PRO A 154 18.34 6.65 -8.05
CA PRO A 154 19.74 6.97 -8.34
C PRO A 154 20.70 5.85 -7.94
N ASN A 155 20.46 5.21 -6.79
CA ASN A 155 21.35 4.17 -6.28
C ASN A 155 20.99 2.76 -6.74
N LYS A 156 19.88 2.60 -7.50
CA LYS A 156 19.37 1.30 -7.95
C LYS A 156 19.17 0.34 -6.77
N LYS A 157 18.48 0.80 -5.73
CA LYS A 157 18.20 0.00 -4.53
C LYS A 157 16.71 -0.13 -4.25
N MET A 158 16.32 -1.28 -3.74
CA MET A 158 15.02 -1.49 -3.09
C MET A 158 15.27 -1.66 -1.59
N SER A 159 14.80 -0.72 -0.76
CA SER A 159 14.79 -0.88 0.70
C SER A 159 13.41 -1.34 1.14
N THR A 160 13.32 -2.49 1.80
CA THR A 160 12.01 -3.07 2.14
C THR A 160 11.90 -3.47 3.58
N MET A 161 10.76 -3.14 4.17
CA MET A 161 10.27 -3.77 5.39
C MET A 161 9.08 -4.66 5.01
N ILE A 162 9.24 -5.97 5.21
CA ILE A 162 8.17 -6.95 5.03
C ILE A 162 7.84 -7.54 6.40
N ALA A 163 6.61 -7.36 6.83
CA ALA A 163 6.08 -7.92 8.06
C ALA A 163 5.23 -9.15 7.73
N PHE A 164 5.89 -10.30 7.52
CA PHE A 164 5.22 -11.56 7.23
C PHE A 164 4.34 -11.97 8.41
N SER A 165 3.09 -12.36 8.13
CA SER A 165 2.27 -13.01 9.15
C SER A 165 2.89 -14.36 9.55
N GLU A 166 2.57 -14.84 10.75
CA GLU A 166 3.04 -16.16 11.20
C GLU A 166 2.65 -17.27 10.23
N GLY A 167 1.41 -17.26 9.72
CA GLY A 167 0.96 -18.21 8.72
C GLY A 167 1.75 -18.15 7.42
N HIS A 168 2.01 -16.95 6.89
CA HIS A 168 2.82 -16.79 5.67
C HIS A 168 4.22 -17.36 5.90
N TRP A 169 4.89 -16.98 6.99
CA TRP A 169 6.28 -17.35 7.23
C TRP A 169 6.45 -18.84 7.55
N LYS A 170 5.73 -19.36 8.55
CA LYS A 170 5.91 -20.74 9.03
C LYS A 170 5.33 -21.79 8.06
N ARG A 171 4.45 -21.38 7.15
CA ARG A 171 3.81 -22.26 6.15
C ARG A 171 4.09 -21.75 4.72
N ALA A 172 5.31 -21.30 4.46
CA ALA A 172 5.75 -20.70 3.19
C ALA A 172 5.31 -21.47 1.93
N LYS A 173 5.39 -22.81 1.95
CA LYS A 173 4.94 -23.67 0.84
C LYS A 173 3.48 -23.46 0.45
N GLU A 174 2.62 -23.16 1.42
CA GLU A 174 1.20 -22.90 1.18
C GLU A 174 0.95 -21.47 0.66
N ALA A 175 1.90 -20.56 0.84
CA ALA A 175 1.84 -19.20 0.29
C ALA A 175 2.31 -19.10 -1.17
N LEU A 176 2.82 -20.20 -1.74
CA LEU A 176 3.16 -20.28 -3.16
C LEU A 176 1.90 -20.36 -4.03
N GLY A 177 2.05 -20.13 -5.33
CA GLY A 177 0.97 -20.19 -6.32
C GLY A 177 0.66 -18.84 -6.96
N ASP A 178 -0.49 -18.74 -7.60
CA ASP A 178 -0.94 -17.54 -8.33
C ASP A 178 -2.29 -17.07 -7.80
N LYS A 179 -2.40 -15.80 -7.36
CA LYS A 179 -3.65 -15.18 -6.86
C LYS A 179 -4.84 -15.40 -7.78
N ARG A 180 -4.58 -15.45 -9.10
CA ARG A 180 -5.62 -15.62 -10.12
C ARG A 180 -6.31 -16.98 -10.02
N LYS A 181 -5.69 -17.96 -9.36
CA LYS A 181 -6.29 -19.24 -9.03
C LYS A 181 -7.03 -19.12 -7.70
N ARG A 182 -8.34 -19.36 -7.77
CA ARG A 182 -9.23 -19.22 -6.60
C ARG A 182 -8.79 -20.09 -5.43
N GLU A 183 -8.30 -21.29 -5.70
CA GLU A 183 -7.84 -22.24 -4.70
C GLU A 183 -6.59 -21.74 -3.96
N ASP A 184 -5.71 -20.99 -4.64
CA ASP A 184 -4.53 -20.37 -4.04
C ASP A 184 -4.94 -19.18 -3.17
N LEU A 185 -5.81 -18.30 -3.70
CA LEU A 185 -6.35 -17.17 -2.95
C LEU A 185 -7.09 -17.60 -1.67
N GLU A 186 -7.96 -18.60 -1.75
CA GLU A 186 -8.68 -19.14 -0.59
C GLU A 186 -7.71 -19.69 0.45
N ARG A 187 -6.68 -20.43 0.02
CA ARG A 187 -5.62 -20.94 0.90
C ARG A 187 -4.84 -19.81 1.57
N TRP A 188 -4.49 -18.75 0.84
CA TRP A 188 -3.73 -17.61 1.39
C TRP A 188 -4.52 -16.84 2.44
N ARG A 189 -5.84 -16.65 2.23
CA ARG A 189 -6.71 -16.05 3.25
C ARG A 189 -6.70 -16.87 4.55
N LYS A 190 -6.62 -18.20 4.47
CA LYS A 190 -6.47 -19.07 5.65
C LYS A 190 -5.13 -18.94 6.36
N LEU A 191 -4.09 -18.48 5.68
CA LEU A 191 -2.80 -18.18 6.34
C LEU A 191 -2.89 -16.95 7.24
N ALA A 192 -3.74 -15.96 6.91
CA ALA A 192 -3.95 -14.78 7.75
C ALA A 192 -4.61 -15.09 9.10
N GLU A 193 -5.30 -16.23 9.21
CA GLU A 193 -5.95 -16.70 10.43
C GLU A 193 -4.96 -17.35 11.40
N VAL A 194 -3.70 -17.58 10.99
CA VAL A 194 -2.67 -18.22 11.82
C VAL A 194 -1.85 -17.18 12.57
N GLY A 195 -1.81 -17.32 13.89
CA GLY A 195 -1.04 -16.45 14.79
C GLY A 195 -1.84 -15.21 15.23
N THR A 196 -1.13 -14.16 15.61
CA THR A 196 -1.73 -12.87 15.99
C THR A 196 -1.04 -11.71 15.28
N GLN A 197 -1.61 -10.50 15.37
CA GLN A 197 -1.06 -9.33 14.69
C GLN A 197 0.39 -8.98 15.08
N THR A 198 0.83 -9.37 16.29
CA THR A 198 2.21 -9.17 16.77
C THR A 198 3.11 -10.36 16.48
N SER A 199 2.54 -11.51 16.07
CA SER A 199 3.28 -12.71 15.68
C SER A 199 3.69 -12.59 14.22
N ARG A 200 4.74 -11.82 13.98
CA ARG A 200 5.25 -11.54 12.63
C ARG A 200 6.74 -11.81 12.53
N PHE A 201 7.15 -12.29 11.36
CA PHE A 201 8.56 -12.28 10.99
C PHE A 201 8.84 -10.98 10.25
N MET A 202 9.77 -10.18 10.79
CA MET A 202 10.10 -8.86 10.28
C MET A 202 11.37 -8.97 9.45
N LEU A 203 11.24 -8.84 8.13
CA LEU A 203 12.37 -8.75 7.20
C LEU A 203 12.63 -7.27 6.91
N SER A 204 13.86 -6.82 7.12
CA SER A 204 14.28 -5.43 6.88
C SER A 204 15.60 -5.45 6.11
N GLU A 205 15.48 -5.43 4.78
CA GLU A 205 16.60 -5.67 3.89
C GLU A 205 16.69 -4.65 2.75
N GLN A 206 17.87 -4.54 2.18
CA GLN A 206 18.08 -3.85 0.91
C GLN A 206 18.43 -4.85 -0.18
N GLY A 207 17.84 -4.65 -1.37
CA GLY A 207 18.18 -5.38 -2.58
C GLY A 207 18.78 -4.47 -3.65
N ASP A 208 19.60 -5.04 -4.51
CA ASP A 208 20.13 -4.40 -5.71
C ASP A 208 19.14 -4.51 -6.86
N VAL A 209 18.74 -3.39 -7.47
CA VAL A 209 17.94 -3.37 -8.70
C VAL A 209 18.86 -3.71 -9.86
N VAL A 210 18.67 -4.90 -10.42
CA VAL A 210 19.48 -5.43 -11.51
C VAL A 210 18.93 -5.05 -12.88
N GLU A 211 17.61 -4.91 -13.02
CA GLU A 211 16.96 -4.48 -14.26
C GLU A 211 15.81 -3.52 -13.96
N VAL A 212 15.67 -2.52 -14.84
CA VAL A 212 14.55 -1.58 -14.83
C VAL A 212 14.13 -1.26 -16.26
N PHE A 213 12.83 -1.38 -16.53
CA PHE A 213 12.25 -1.03 -17.83
C PHE A 213 10.76 -0.65 -17.67
N LYS A 214 10.10 -0.27 -18.76
CA LYS A 214 8.65 -0.01 -18.79
C LYS A 214 7.91 -1.19 -19.41
N GLY A 215 6.76 -1.53 -18.86
CA GLY A 215 5.90 -2.60 -19.35
C GLY A 215 5.93 -3.86 -18.48
N LYS A 216 5.02 -4.79 -18.80
CA LYS A 216 4.77 -5.97 -17.97
C LYS A 216 5.93 -6.96 -17.83
N GLY A 217 6.91 -6.94 -18.74
CA GLY A 217 7.92 -8.01 -18.83
C GLY A 217 7.25 -9.38 -19.03
N ASP A 218 7.65 -10.36 -18.24
CA ASP A 218 7.08 -11.71 -18.27
C ASP A 218 5.90 -11.90 -17.30
N LEU A 219 5.59 -10.89 -16.47
CA LEU A 219 4.43 -10.94 -15.59
C LEU A 219 3.12 -11.03 -16.39
N VAL A 220 2.17 -11.77 -15.80
CA VAL A 220 0.80 -11.90 -16.31
C VAL A 220 0.05 -10.61 -16.00
N PRO A 221 -0.48 -9.89 -17.00
CA PRO A 221 -1.17 -8.64 -16.77
C PRO A 221 -2.49 -8.81 -16.02
N ILE A 222 -2.95 -7.71 -15.42
CA ILE A 222 -4.24 -7.57 -14.77
C ILE A 222 -5.07 -6.48 -15.44
N LYS A 223 -6.33 -6.37 -15.06
CA LYS A 223 -7.21 -5.24 -15.39
C LYS A 223 -7.45 -4.37 -14.16
N GLU A 224 -7.82 -3.12 -14.39
CA GLU A 224 -8.31 -2.21 -13.34
C GLU A 224 -9.58 -2.74 -12.64
N SER A 225 -10.31 -3.66 -13.27
CA SER A 225 -11.49 -4.30 -12.67
C SER A 225 -11.17 -5.52 -11.81
N ASP A 226 -9.92 -6.00 -11.79
CA ASP A 226 -9.60 -7.26 -11.10
C ASP A 226 -9.70 -7.09 -9.58
N PRO A 227 -10.21 -8.10 -8.85
CA PRO A 227 -10.45 -8.02 -7.42
C PRO A 227 -9.14 -8.01 -6.63
N LEU A 228 -9.03 -7.08 -5.67
CA LEU A 228 -7.80 -6.83 -4.92
C LEU A 228 -7.76 -7.53 -3.55
N PHE A 229 -8.89 -7.86 -2.94
CA PHE A 229 -8.95 -8.52 -1.63
C PHE A 229 -10.08 -9.54 -1.51
#